data_AF-A0A0Q8IBT7-F1
#
_entry.id   AF-A0A0Q8IBT7-F1
#
_cell.length_a   1.000
_cell.length_b   1.000
_cell.length_c   1.000
_cell.angle_alpha   90.00
_cell.angle_beta   90.00
_cell.angle_gamma   90.00
#
_symmetry.space_group_name_H-M   'P 1'
#
loop_
_entity.id
_entity.type
_entity.pdbx_description
1 polymer ?
#
loop_
_entity_poly.entity_id
_entity_poly.type
_entity_poly.pdbx_seq_one_letter_code
_entity_poly.pdbx_strand_id
1 'polypeptide(L)'
;MIDVASIHLLETRLIENGHDPAELWSLPQDWSRFPRFVDPWIGRTAQELARATLSVCAVIDFEAILIDGAFPASVKHELVERTRRYLVNQDMRGLIAPRVEAATVGFNARAIGAAASPLFDRYFMNGNVRLSA
;
A
#
# COMPACT_ATOMS: atom_id res chain seq x y z
N MET A 1 -13.74 3.38 -1.35
CA MET A 1 -12.31 3.14 -1.06
C MET A 1 -11.46 3.41 -2.30
N ILE A 2 -11.71 2.75 -3.44
CA ILE A 2 -11.04 3.06 -4.73
C ILE A 2 -11.27 4.52 -5.13
N ASP A 3 -12.46 5.06 -4.88
CA ASP A 3 -12.84 6.43 -5.28
C ASP A 3 -12.31 7.55 -4.37
N VAL A 4 -11.41 7.25 -3.43
CA VAL A 4 -10.82 8.26 -2.52
C VAL A 4 -9.29 8.18 -2.51
N ALA A 5 -8.74 6.97 -2.57
CA ALA A 5 -7.31 6.69 -2.48
C ALA A 5 -6.58 6.62 -3.83
N SER A 6 -7.29 6.80 -4.95
CA SER A 6 -6.70 6.67 -6.29
C SER A 6 -5.86 7.89 -6.69
N ILE A 7 -4.74 7.66 -7.36
CA ILE A 7 -3.92 8.72 -8.01
C ILE A 7 -4.74 9.44 -9.07
N HIS A 8 -5.70 8.76 -9.71
CA HIS A 8 -6.58 9.37 -10.69
C HIS A 8 -7.30 10.62 -10.16
N LEU A 9 -7.70 10.60 -8.88
CA LEU A 9 -8.38 11.73 -8.25
C LEU A 9 -7.42 12.87 -7.89
N LEU A 10 -6.13 12.57 -7.77
CA LEU A 10 -5.09 13.59 -7.66
C LEU A 10 -4.90 14.26 -9.03
N GLU A 11 -4.83 13.48 -10.11
CA GLU A 11 -4.75 14.01 -11.49
C GLU A 11 -5.95 14.91 -11.82
N THR A 12 -7.18 14.47 -11.52
CA THR A 12 -8.39 15.28 -11.73
C THR A 12 -8.29 16.62 -11.02
N ARG A 13 -7.84 16.63 -9.75
CA ARG A 13 -7.67 17.87 -8.98
C ARG A 13 -6.59 18.78 -9.55
N LEU A 14 -5.51 18.22 -10.10
CA LEU A 14 -4.48 19.02 -10.77
C LEU A 14 -5.03 19.69 -12.04
N ILE A 15 -5.75 18.95 -12.88
CA ILE A 15 -6.39 19.47 -14.08
C ILE A 15 -7.36 20.60 -13.73
N GLU A 16 -8.21 20.40 -12.71
CA GLU A 16 -9.17 21.42 -12.23
C GLU A 16 -8.49 22.71 -11.75
N ASN A 17 -7.21 22.65 -11.38
CA ASN A 17 -6.43 23.79 -10.92
C ASN A 17 -5.40 24.28 -11.96
N GLY A 18 -5.52 23.83 -13.21
CA GLY A 18 -4.69 24.30 -14.33
C GLY A 18 -3.27 23.72 -14.37
N HIS A 19 -3.01 22.63 -13.67
CA HIS A 19 -1.75 21.91 -13.72
C HIS A 19 -1.82 20.72 -14.69
N ASP A 20 -0.70 20.41 -15.35
CA ASP A 20 -0.60 19.24 -16.22
C ASP A 20 -0.38 17.97 -15.38
N PRO A 21 -1.30 16.99 -15.37
CA PRO A 21 -1.14 15.75 -14.62
C PRO A 21 0.04 14.90 -15.11
N ALA A 22 0.52 15.09 -16.34
CA ALA A 22 1.69 14.39 -16.86
C ALA A 22 2.96 14.66 -16.02
N GLU A 23 3.03 15.81 -15.33
CA GLU A 23 4.14 16.14 -14.45
C GLU A 23 4.31 15.12 -13.30
N LEU A 24 3.21 14.51 -12.81
CA LEU A 24 3.26 13.47 -11.77
C LEU A 24 3.99 12.19 -12.22
N TRP A 25 4.00 11.94 -13.52
CA TRP A 25 4.54 10.72 -14.12
C TRP A 25 5.93 10.91 -14.72
N SER A 26 6.45 12.14 -14.70
CA SER A 26 7.80 12.45 -15.15
C SER A 26 8.83 11.70 -14.30
N LEU A 27 9.90 11.19 -14.92
CA LEU A 27 10.95 10.45 -14.23
C LEU A 27 12.21 11.33 -14.07
N PRO A 28 12.85 11.35 -12.88
CA PRO A 28 12.40 10.71 -11.65
C PRO A 28 11.11 11.35 -11.10
N GLN A 29 10.20 10.52 -10.56
CA GLN A 29 8.95 11.03 -10.01
C GLN A 29 9.25 11.99 -8.86
N ASP A 30 8.81 13.23 -9.01
CA ASP A 30 8.90 14.27 -7.99
C ASP A 30 7.58 15.04 -7.89
N TRP A 31 6.90 14.84 -6.76
CA TRP A 31 5.61 15.48 -6.47
C TRP A 31 5.76 16.71 -5.56
N SER A 32 6.99 17.10 -5.21
CA SER A 32 7.29 18.22 -4.31
C SER A 32 6.76 19.58 -4.80
N ARG A 33 6.46 19.70 -6.10
CA ARG A 33 5.87 20.88 -6.73
C ARG A 33 4.37 21.06 -6.46
N PHE A 34 3.69 20.02 -5.99
CA PHE A 34 2.24 20.00 -5.79
C PHE A 34 1.81 19.76 -4.32
N PRO A 35 2.48 20.32 -3.31
CA PRO A 35 2.24 19.96 -1.90
C PRO A 35 0.79 20.26 -1.47
N ARG A 36 0.21 21.34 -2.01
CA ARG A 36 -1.20 21.72 -1.78
C ARG A 36 -2.20 20.64 -2.18
N PHE A 37 -1.88 19.81 -3.18
CA PHE A 37 -2.75 18.75 -3.68
C PHE A 37 -2.37 17.38 -3.14
N VAL A 38 -1.06 17.15 -2.98
CA VAL A 38 -0.48 15.91 -2.50
C VAL A 38 -0.78 15.70 -1.02
N ASP A 39 -0.57 16.69 -0.15
CA ASP A 39 -0.76 16.50 1.30
C ASP A 39 -2.18 16.10 1.71
N PRO A 40 -3.25 16.74 1.18
CA PRO A 40 -4.62 16.33 1.45
C PRO A 40 -4.97 14.97 0.82
N TRP A 41 -4.34 14.64 -0.31
CA TRP A 41 -4.50 13.32 -0.91
C TRP A 41 -3.86 12.24 -0.03
N ILE A 42 -2.61 12.41 0.42
CA ILE A 42 -1.94 11.50 1.37
C ILE A 42 -2.79 11.33 2.63
N GLY A 43 -3.31 12.42 3.19
CA GLY A 43 -4.15 12.38 4.39
C GLY A 43 -5.38 11.49 4.24
N ARG A 44 -6.15 11.68 3.16
CA ARG A 44 -7.34 10.88 2.87
C ARG A 44 -7.00 9.43 2.52
N THR A 45 -5.99 9.23 1.69
CA THR A 45 -5.53 7.89 1.30
C THR A 45 -5.10 7.09 2.52
N ALA A 46 -4.33 7.67 3.44
CA ALA A 46 -3.88 7.00 4.65
C ALA A 46 -5.04 6.63 5.60
N GLN A 47 -6.09 7.46 5.71
CA GLN A 47 -7.29 7.11 6.49
C GLN A 47 -8.02 5.91 5.90
N GLU A 48 -8.21 5.92 4.58
CA GLU A 48 -8.86 4.81 3.88
C GLU A 48 -8.04 3.53 3.96
N LEU A 49 -6.71 3.60 3.85
CA LEU A 49 -5.81 2.45 4.01
C LEU A 49 -5.89 1.87 5.43
N ALA A 50 -5.98 2.71 6.47
CA ALA A 50 -6.16 2.25 7.84
C ALA A 50 -7.51 1.52 8.01
N ARG A 51 -8.59 2.07 7.45
CA ARG A 51 -9.91 1.43 7.47
C ARG A 51 -9.93 0.09 6.70
N ALA A 52 -9.27 0.06 5.55
CA ALA A 52 -9.11 -1.15 4.73
C ALA A 52 -8.38 -2.25 5.52
N THR A 53 -7.27 -1.86 6.15
CA THR A 53 -6.43 -2.72 6.99
C THR A 53 -7.27 -3.43 8.04
N LEU A 54 -8.04 -2.68 8.84
CA LEU A 54 -8.87 -3.27 9.89
C LEU A 54 -9.95 -4.19 9.33
N SER A 55 -10.56 -3.80 8.22
CA SER A 55 -11.62 -4.59 7.58
C SER A 55 -11.09 -5.94 7.10
N VAL A 56 -9.87 -5.95 6.58
CA VAL A 56 -9.20 -7.18 6.12
C VAL A 56 -8.71 -8.01 7.30
N CYS A 57 -8.10 -7.38 8.33
CA CYS A 57 -7.67 -8.05 9.56
C CYS A 57 -8.81 -8.70 10.34
N ALA A 58 -10.03 -8.16 10.26
CA ALA A 58 -11.22 -8.76 10.85
C ALA A 58 -11.61 -10.12 10.22
N VAL A 59 -11.12 -10.41 9.01
CA VAL A 59 -11.40 -11.66 8.28
C VAL A 59 -10.17 -12.56 8.25
N ILE A 60 -8.98 -11.99 8.03
CA ILE A 60 -7.71 -12.69 7.89
C ILE A 60 -6.67 -11.96 8.72
N ASP A 61 -6.17 -12.61 9.78
CA ASP A 61 -5.19 -12.04 10.71
C ASP A 61 -3.78 -11.97 10.06
N PHE A 62 -3.57 -10.94 9.22
CA PHE A 62 -2.28 -10.70 8.56
C PHE A 62 -1.29 -10.09 9.54
N GLU A 63 -0.07 -10.63 9.55
CA GLU A 63 1.02 -10.09 10.38
C GLU A 63 1.52 -8.72 9.89
N ALA A 64 1.47 -8.48 8.58
CA ALA A 64 1.98 -7.25 7.97
C ALA A 64 1.18 -6.85 6.73
N ILE A 65 1.11 -5.53 6.48
CA ILE A 65 0.53 -4.92 5.30
C ILE A 65 1.59 -4.06 4.62
N LEU A 66 1.82 -4.33 3.35
CA LEU A 66 2.80 -3.59 2.55
C LEU A 66 2.08 -2.53 1.71
N ILE A 67 2.51 -1.27 1.82
CA ILE A 67 2.03 -0.16 1.00
C ILE A 67 3.00 0.07 -0.15
N ASP A 68 2.47 0.04 -1.37
CA ASP A 68 3.19 0.36 -2.60
C ASP A 68 2.30 1.11 -3.59
N GLY A 69 2.93 1.73 -4.58
CA GLY A 69 2.22 2.42 -5.65
C GLY A 69 3.14 3.21 -6.54
N ALA A 70 2.57 3.79 -7.59
CA ALA A 70 3.30 4.56 -8.60
C ALA A 70 3.47 6.04 -8.16
N PHE A 71 4.12 6.23 -7.01
CA PHE A 71 4.41 7.53 -6.42
C PHE A 71 5.86 7.59 -5.89
N PRO A 72 6.43 8.80 -5.70
CA PRO A 72 7.77 8.99 -5.16
C PRO A 72 7.98 8.32 -3.80
N ALA A 73 9.24 7.99 -3.49
CA ALA A 73 9.60 7.36 -2.21
C ALA A 73 9.18 8.21 -0.98
N SER A 74 9.25 9.54 -1.07
CA SER A 74 8.79 10.43 0.00
C SER A 74 7.31 10.26 0.31
N VAL A 75 6.47 10.23 -0.73
CA VAL A 75 5.03 10.02 -0.62
C VAL A 75 4.71 8.63 -0.04
N LYS A 76 5.46 7.59 -0.46
CA LYS A 76 5.32 6.23 0.10
C LYS A 76 5.55 6.21 1.61
N HIS A 77 6.66 6.77 2.07
CA HIS A 77 7.01 6.80 3.49
C HIS A 77 5.96 7.56 4.29
N GLU A 78 5.48 8.68 3.75
CA GLU A 78 4.47 9.48 4.45
C GLU A 78 3.10 8.78 4.52
N LEU A 79 2.70 8.07 3.46
CA LEU A 79 1.51 7.22 3.48
C LEU A 79 1.61 6.13 4.55
N VAL A 80 2.76 5.45 4.65
CA VAL A 80 3.01 4.43 5.67
C VAL A 80 2.91 5.03 7.08
N GLU A 81 3.61 6.14 7.33
CA GLU A 81 3.62 6.79 8.64
C GLU A 81 2.23 7.29 9.05
N ARG A 82 1.51 7.97 8.15
CA ARG A 82 0.16 8.44 8.44
C ARG A 82 -0.82 7.27 8.63
N THR A 83 -0.70 6.19 7.85
CA THR A 83 -1.55 4.99 8.01
C THR A 83 -1.32 4.34 9.36
N ARG A 84 -0.06 4.18 9.80
CA ARG A 84 0.29 3.71 11.15
C ARG A 84 -0.38 4.55 12.23
N ARG A 85 -0.27 5.89 12.12
CA ARG A 85 -0.90 6.82 13.07
C ARG A 85 -2.41 6.68 13.11
N TYR A 86 -3.07 6.53 11.96
CA TYR A 86 -4.51 6.35 11.93
C TYR A 86 -4.93 5.03 12.56
N LEU A 87 -4.22 3.93 12.31
CA LEU A 87 -4.52 2.62 12.90
C LEU A 87 -4.48 2.63 14.43
N VAL A 88 -3.49 3.29 15.03
CA VAL A 88 -3.38 3.42 16.50
C VAL A 88 -4.61 4.08 17.12
N ASN A 89 -5.31 4.94 16.37
CA ASN A 89 -6.49 5.65 16.84
C ASN A 89 -7.82 4.92 16.55
N GLN A 90 -7.78 3.72 15.96
CA GLN A 90 -8.98 2.93 15.67
C GLN A 90 -9.20 1.84 16.73
N ASP A 91 -10.45 1.39 16.85
CA ASP A 91 -10.79 0.28 17.75
C ASP A 91 -10.26 -1.05 17.19
N MET A 92 -9.18 -1.54 17.79
CA MET A 92 -8.52 -2.80 17.42
C MET A 92 -8.79 -3.92 18.44
N ARG A 93 -9.82 -3.79 19.30
CA ARG A 93 -10.09 -4.80 20.34
C ARG A 93 -10.34 -6.17 19.70
N GLY A 94 -9.53 -7.15 20.11
CA GLY A 94 -9.60 -8.52 19.60
C GLY A 94 -8.81 -8.76 18.31
N LEU A 95 -8.09 -7.77 17.79
CA LEU A 95 -7.22 -7.90 16.62
C LEU A 95 -5.75 -7.76 17.01
N ILE A 96 -4.87 -8.52 16.34
CA ILE A 96 -3.44 -8.25 16.36
C ILE A 96 -3.20 -7.10 15.39
N ALA A 97 -2.59 -6.01 15.86
CA ALA A 97 -2.30 -4.87 15.00
C ALA A 97 -1.24 -5.27 13.95
N PRO A 98 -1.53 -5.18 12.64
CA PRO A 98 -0.58 -5.55 11.61
C PRO A 98 0.55 -4.54 11.53
N ARG A 99 1.75 -5.01 11.17
CA ARG A 99 2.86 -4.11 10.81
C ARG A 99 2.59 -3.49 9.44
N VAL A 100 2.33 -2.19 9.39
CA VAL A 100 2.26 -1.47 8.11
C VAL A 100 3.67 -1.09 7.67
N GLU A 101 4.12 -1.51 6.50
CA GLU A 101 5.48 -1.29 6.00
C GLU A 101 5.48 -0.76 4.55
N ALA A 102 6.58 -0.11 4.16
CA ALA A 102 6.82 0.28 2.77
C ALA A 102 7.28 -0.93 1.95
N ALA A 103 6.64 -1.19 0.81
CA ALA A 103 7.11 -2.22 -0.09
C ALA A 103 8.42 -1.79 -0.79
N THR A 104 9.39 -2.71 -0.83
CA THR A 104 10.73 -2.48 -1.39
C THR A 104 10.93 -3.09 -2.78
N VAL A 105 10.10 -4.07 -3.17
CA VAL A 105 10.26 -4.79 -4.44
C VAL A 105 9.67 -4.02 -5.64
N GLY A 106 8.66 -3.17 -5.41
CA GLY A 106 8.11 -2.30 -6.45
C GLY A 106 7.43 -3.06 -7.60
N PHE A 107 7.57 -2.55 -8.81
CA PHE A 107 7.00 -3.12 -10.04
C PHE A 107 7.28 -4.63 -10.23
N ASN A 108 8.47 -5.08 -9.83
CA ASN A 108 8.89 -6.48 -9.97
C ASN A 108 8.23 -7.42 -8.97
N ALA A 109 7.49 -6.93 -7.97
CA ALA A 109 6.87 -7.77 -6.94
C ALA A 109 5.97 -8.84 -7.54
N ARG A 110 5.19 -8.47 -8.58
CA ARG A 110 4.31 -9.41 -9.28
C ARG A 110 5.08 -10.49 -10.03
N ALA A 111 6.15 -10.11 -10.73
CA ALA A 111 6.98 -11.03 -11.50
C ALA A 111 7.75 -12.01 -10.58
N ILE A 112 8.35 -11.48 -9.51
CA ILE A 112 9.08 -12.29 -8.51
C ILE A 112 8.11 -13.22 -7.78
N GLY A 113 6.94 -12.74 -7.35
CA GLY A 113 5.92 -13.58 -6.73
C GLY A 113 5.45 -14.71 -7.63
N ALA A 114 5.20 -14.42 -8.92
CA ALA A 114 4.82 -15.43 -9.90
C ALA A 114 5.92 -16.46 -10.15
N ALA A 115 7.20 -16.03 -10.20
CA ALA A 115 8.34 -16.93 -10.35
C ALA A 115 8.65 -17.75 -9.09
N ALA A 116 8.34 -17.22 -7.91
CA ALA A 116 8.55 -17.91 -6.64
C ALA A 116 7.60 -19.11 -6.47
N SER A 117 6.35 -19.02 -6.94
CA SER A 117 5.37 -20.10 -6.84
C SER A 117 5.88 -21.45 -7.38
N PRO A 118 6.39 -21.58 -8.63
CA PRO A 118 6.92 -22.84 -9.13
C PRO A 118 8.24 -23.27 -8.45
N LEU A 119 9.01 -22.35 -7.87
CA LEU A 119 10.20 -22.68 -7.08
C LEU A 119 9.80 -23.30 -5.73
N PHE A 120 8.79 -22.76 -5.06
CA PHE A 120 8.24 -23.33 -3.83
C PHE A 120 7.66 -24.73 -4.06
N ASP A 121 6.88 -24.90 -5.14
CA ASP A 121 6.30 -26.21 -5.48
C ASP A 121 7.35 -27.29 -5.76
N ARG A 122 8.47 -26.91 -6.41
CA ARG A 122 9.51 -27.87 -6.84
C ARG A 122 10.57 -28.16 -5.78
N TYR A 123 10.88 -27.20 -4.92
CA TYR A 123 12.05 -27.27 -4.05
C TYR A 123 11.75 -27.15 -2.56
N PHE A 124 10.54 -26.72 -2.17
CA PHE A 124 10.18 -26.51 -0.76
C PHE A 124 9.04 -27.41 -0.25
N MET A 125 8.51 -28.32 -1.09
CA MET A 125 7.60 -29.40 -0.67
C MET A 125 8.37 -30.63 -0.19
N ASN A 126 8.66 -30.68 1.11
CA ASN A 126 8.49 -31.89 1.93
C ASN A 126 8.45 -31.51 3.43
N GLY A 127 7.26 -31.12 3.89
CA GLY A 127 6.93 -30.94 5.31
C GLY A 127 5.64 -31.63 5.77
N ASN A 128 4.82 -32.15 4.84
CA ASN A 128 3.70 -33.04 5.17
C ASN A 128 4.12 -34.49 4.94
N VAL A 129 5.07 -34.96 5.75
CA VAL A 129 5.12 -36.38 6.07
C VAL A 129 3.79 -36.69 6.75
N ARG A 130 2.93 -37.41 6.03
CA ARG A 130 1.76 -38.09 6.58
C ARG A 130 2.22 -38.92 7.77
N LEU A 131 1.92 -38.47 8.99
CA LEU A 131 1.94 -39.34 10.16
C LEU A 131 0.53 -39.92 10.32
N SER A 132 0.41 -41.19 9.95
CA SER A 132 -0.39 -42.28 10.56
C SER A 132 -1.73 -41.91 11.23
N ALA A 133 -2.84 -42.59 11.00
CA ALA A 133 -3.06 -44.00 10.64
C ALA A 133 -4.41 -44.17 9.94
#